data_AF-A0A4Q2Z8V6-F1
#
_entry.id   AF-A0A4Q2Z8V6-F1
#
_cell.length_a   1.000
_cell.length_b   1.000
_cell.length_c   1.000
_cell.angle_alpha   90.00
_cell.angle_beta   90.00
_cell.angle_gamma   90.00
#
_symmetry.space_group_name_H-M   'P 1'
#
loop_
_entity.id
_entity.type
_entity.pdbx_description
1 polymer ?
#
loop_
_entity_poly.entity_id
_entity_poly.type
_entity_poly.pdbx_seq_one_letter_code
_entity_poly.pdbx_strand_id
1 'polypeptide(L)'
;MNKAWTITAPGAVWIGAMWLSFLGITGLFLFGAAVQVDFLDPRIPLSQAIESLNWSHVGQNFRQEEFTAILASAILALCVVSFSRSRKARFAALAIGFLAPVHGLGVVMLWVSVVSPLIVFNMLAGQVDGEFYVESLPQAAAAGLWMLLCAVHAGREVMLLRAAKTRAKEQAT
;
A
#
# COMPACT_ATOMS: atom_id res chain seq x y z
N MET A 1 4.20 2.04 -45.31
CA MET A 1 3.62 1.00 -44.44
C MET A 1 3.97 1.33 -43.00
N ASN A 2 3.04 1.98 -42.29
CA ASN A 2 3.19 2.30 -40.88
C ASN A 2 3.11 1.01 -40.09
N LYS A 3 4.24 0.53 -39.56
CA LYS A 3 4.23 -0.39 -38.42
C LYS A 3 3.54 0.38 -37.31
N ALA A 4 2.26 0.09 -37.10
CA ALA A 4 1.58 0.36 -35.86
C ALA A 4 2.41 -0.36 -34.80
N TRP A 5 3.29 0.39 -34.16
CA TRP A 5 3.89 -0.01 -32.90
C TRP A 5 2.72 -0.16 -31.96
N THR A 6 2.26 -1.40 -31.79
CA THR A 6 1.55 -1.86 -30.61
C THR A 6 2.51 -1.68 -29.45
N ILE A 7 2.70 -0.43 -29.06
CA ILE A 7 3.05 -0.05 -27.70
C ILE A 7 1.82 -0.49 -26.92
N THR A 8 1.79 -1.75 -26.49
CA THR A 8 1.08 -2.12 -25.27
C THR A 8 1.61 -1.15 -24.24
N ALA A 9 0.85 -0.09 -23.98
CA ALA A 9 1.32 1.09 -23.27
C ALA A 9 1.92 0.60 -21.95
N PRO A 10 3.25 0.70 -21.71
CA PRO A 10 3.84 0.15 -20.50
C PRO A 10 3.12 0.70 -19.26
N GLY A 11 2.53 1.90 -19.34
CA GLY A 11 1.65 2.47 -18.31
C GLY A 11 0.46 1.61 -17.88
N ALA A 12 -0.21 0.87 -18.77
CA ALA A 12 -1.40 0.08 -18.43
C ALA A 12 -1.07 -1.11 -17.51
N VAL A 13 0.05 -1.80 -17.78
CA VAL A 13 0.53 -2.91 -16.93
C VAL A 13 0.88 -2.40 -15.53
N TRP A 14 1.54 -1.25 -15.43
CA TRP A 14 1.90 -0.64 -14.14
C TRP A 14 0.68 -0.17 -13.35
N ILE A 15 -0.30 0.42 -14.03
CA ILE A 15 -1.56 0.82 -13.39
C ILE A 15 -2.27 -0.43 -12.86
N GLY A 16 -2.40 -1.49 -13.68
CA GLY A 16 -3.00 -2.75 -13.24
C GLY A 16 -2.28 -3.37 -12.03
N ALA A 17 -0.94 -3.40 -12.05
CA ALA A 17 -0.14 -3.90 -10.92
C ALA A 17 -0.34 -3.07 -9.65
N MET A 18 -0.46 -1.74 -9.77
CA MET A 18 -0.72 -0.85 -8.64
C MET A 18 -2.10 -1.10 -8.03
N TRP A 19 -3.14 -1.25 -8.87
CA TRP A 19 -4.49 -1.59 -8.41
C TRP A 19 -4.53 -2.95 -7.73
N LEU A 20 -3.89 -3.97 -8.30
CA LEU A 20 -3.82 -5.31 -7.70
C LEU A 20 -3.12 -5.28 -6.34
N SER A 21 -2.00 -4.55 -6.25
CA SER A 21 -1.26 -4.37 -4.99
C SER A 21 -2.12 -3.64 -3.95
N PHE A 22 -2.83 -2.59 -4.37
CA PHE A 22 -3.75 -1.85 -3.51
C PHE A 22 -4.89 -2.74 -2.99
N LEU A 23 -5.47 -3.59 -3.83
CA LEU A 23 -6.51 -4.54 -3.41
C LEU A 23 -5.98 -5.52 -2.36
N GLY A 24 -4.77 -6.06 -2.57
CA GLY A 24 -4.12 -6.94 -1.58
C GLY A 24 -3.85 -6.24 -0.25
N ILE A 25 -3.32 -5.01 -0.31
CA ILE A 25 -3.06 -4.19 0.89
C ILE A 25 -4.36 -3.84 1.61
N THR A 26 -5.41 -3.46 0.87
CA THR A 26 -6.73 -3.16 1.45
C THR A 26 -7.33 -4.41 2.08
N GLY A 27 -7.22 -5.57 1.43
CA GLY A 27 -7.66 -6.85 1.99
C GLY A 27 -6.96 -7.17 3.32
N LEU A 28 -5.65 -6.97 3.39
CA LEU A 28 -4.87 -7.12 4.62
C LEU A 28 -5.30 -6.12 5.70
N PHE A 29 -5.55 -4.87 5.31
CA PHE A 29 -6.00 -3.82 6.23
C PHE A 29 -7.38 -4.15 6.82
N LEU A 30 -8.32 -4.60 5.96
CA LEU A 30 -9.65 -5.04 6.37
C LEU A 30 -9.59 -6.30 7.24
N PHE A 31 -8.71 -7.25 6.90
CA PHE A 31 -8.47 -8.44 7.71
C PHE A 31 -8.01 -8.07 9.13
N GLY A 32 -7.05 -7.16 9.27
CA GLY A 32 -6.61 -6.69 10.58
C GLY A 32 -7.70 -5.98 11.38
N ALA A 33 -8.64 -5.30 10.70
CA ALA A 33 -9.78 -4.68 11.37
C ALA A 33 -10.87 -5.69 11.79
N ALA A 34 -10.87 -6.89 11.21
CA ALA A 34 -11.93 -7.90 11.37
C ALA A 34 -11.53 -9.07 12.28
N VAL A 35 -10.24 -9.39 12.37
CA VAL A 35 -9.73 -10.52 13.15
C VAL A 35 -9.98 -10.33 14.65
N GLN A 36 -10.43 -11.38 15.32
CA GLN A 36 -10.73 -11.39 16.76
C GLN A 36 -10.19 -12.65 17.42
N VAL A 37 -8.94 -12.60 17.82
CA VAL A 37 -8.25 -13.74 18.43
C VAL A 37 -7.90 -13.45 19.88
N ASP A 38 -7.76 -14.51 20.67
CA ASP A 38 -7.36 -14.39 22.07
C ASP A 38 -5.88 -13.99 22.18
N PHE A 39 -5.62 -12.98 23.00
CA PHE A 39 -4.27 -12.43 23.24
C PHE A 39 -3.28 -13.47 23.80
N LEU A 40 -3.79 -14.44 24.58
CA LEU A 40 -2.96 -15.38 25.34
C LEU A 40 -2.37 -16.53 24.50
N ASP A 41 -2.81 -16.70 23.25
CA ASP A 41 -2.30 -17.76 22.40
C ASP A 41 -0.94 -17.39 21.79
N PRO A 42 0.12 -18.18 22.05
CA PRO A 42 1.50 -17.82 21.68
C PRO A 42 1.77 -17.92 20.18
N ARG A 43 0.97 -18.71 19.45
CA ARG A 43 1.02 -18.81 17.98
C ARG A 43 -0.36 -19.14 17.46
N ILE A 44 -0.87 -18.27 16.59
CA ILE A 44 -2.20 -18.45 16.02
C ILE A 44 -2.03 -18.82 14.53
N PRO A 45 -2.43 -20.04 14.13
CA PRO A 45 -2.41 -20.40 12.72
C PRO A 45 -3.37 -19.50 11.94
N LEU A 46 -2.98 -19.17 10.71
CA LEU A 46 -3.76 -18.27 9.85
C LEU A 46 -5.21 -18.76 9.65
N SER A 47 -5.44 -20.08 9.64
CA SER A 47 -6.78 -20.66 9.54
C SER A 47 -7.67 -20.25 10.72
N GLN A 48 -7.16 -20.30 11.95
CA GLN A 48 -7.89 -19.91 13.15
C GLN A 48 -8.14 -18.39 13.16
N ALA A 49 -7.16 -17.59 12.72
CA ALA A 49 -7.34 -16.15 12.56
C ALA A 49 -8.44 -15.82 11.53
N ILE A 50 -8.53 -16.58 10.43
CA ILE A 50 -9.59 -16.43 9.42
C ILE A 50 -10.96 -16.86 9.97
N GLU A 51 -11.03 -17.96 10.74
CA GLU A 51 -12.27 -18.40 11.38
C GLU A 51 -12.80 -17.40 12.40
N SER A 52 -11.90 -16.60 12.99
CA SER A 52 -12.23 -15.57 13.97
C SER A 52 -12.75 -14.24 13.39
N LEU A 53 -12.85 -14.13 12.06
CA LEU A 53 -13.21 -12.87 11.40
C LEU A 53 -14.62 -12.40 11.75
N ASN A 54 -14.71 -11.21 12.34
CA ASN A 54 -15.97 -10.56 12.67
C ASN A 54 -16.13 -9.24 11.90
N TRP A 55 -16.80 -9.32 10.74
CA TRP A 55 -17.00 -8.17 9.84
C TRP A 55 -17.87 -7.06 10.43
N SER A 56 -18.69 -7.35 11.44
CA SER A 56 -19.47 -6.32 12.13
C SER A 56 -18.58 -5.32 12.88
N HIS A 57 -17.37 -5.75 13.29
CA HIS A 57 -16.39 -4.92 13.98
C HIS A 57 -15.61 -3.99 13.06
N VAL A 58 -15.50 -4.34 11.77
CA VAL A 58 -14.81 -3.50 10.78
C VAL A 58 -15.42 -2.11 10.76
N GLY A 59 -16.76 -2.02 10.71
CA GLY A 59 -17.45 -0.73 10.73
C GLY A 59 -17.22 0.09 12.01
N GLN A 60 -16.86 -0.54 13.14
CA GLN A 60 -16.55 0.13 14.40
C GLN A 60 -15.09 0.58 14.43
N ASN A 61 -14.15 -0.26 13.99
CA ASN A 61 -12.74 0.08 13.87
C ASN A 61 -12.47 1.19 12.84
N PHE A 62 -13.24 1.25 11.76
CA PHE A 62 -13.18 2.34 10.79
C PHE A 62 -13.75 3.68 11.30
N ARG A 63 -14.37 3.73 12.49
CA ARG A 63 -14.73 5.01 13.11
C ARG A 63 -13.52 5.77 13.67
N GLN A 64 -12.37 5.10 13.81
CA GLN A 64 -11.13 5.78 14.15
C GLN A 64 -10.72 6.67 12.98
N GLU A 65 -10.60 7.98 13.24
CA GLU A 65 -10.39 9.00 12.22
C GLU A 65 -9.09 8.76 11.43
N GLU A 66 -8.07 8.21 12.09
CA GLU A 66 -6.76 7.93 11.53
C GLU A 66 -6.83 6.91 10.39
N PHE A 67 -7.53 5.79 10.61
CA PHE A 67 -7.63 4.71 9.63
C PHE A 67 -8.48 5.07 8.42
N THR A 68 -9.55 5.85 8.63
CA THR A 68 -10.37 6.38 7.54
C THR A 68 -9.59 7.38 6.69
N ALA A 69 -8.81 8.28 7.32
CA ALA A 69 -7.96 9.23 6.60
C ALA A 69 -6.89 8.51 5.76
N ILE A 70 -6.25 7.47 6.31
CA ILE A 70 -5.25 6.67 5.59
C ILE A 70 -5.89 6.00 4.37
N LEU A 71 -7.02 5.31 4.52
CA LEU A 71 -7.68 4.63 3.40
C LEU A 71 -8.16 5.63 2.33
N ALA A 72 -8.76 6.74 2.74
CA ALA A 72 -9.21 7.78 1.82
C ALA A 72 -8.03 8.39 1.03
N SER A 73 -6.91 8.65 1.70
CA SER A 73 -5.70 9.16 1.05
C SER A 73 -5.13 8.15 0.05
N ALA A 74 -5.20 6.85 0.36
CA ALA A 74 -4.70 5.80 -0.51
C ALA A 74 -5.55 5.67 -1.79
N ILE A 75 -6.89 5.69 -1.64
CA ILE A 75 -7.84 5.70 -2.76
C ILE A 75 -7.61 6.94 -3.63
N LEU A 76 -7.50 8.12 -3.01
CA LEU A 76 -7.28 9.36 -3.74
C LEU A 76 -5.96 9.31 -4.52
N ALA A 77 -4.88 8.85 -3.88
CA ALA A 77 -3.59 8.74 -4.53
C ALA A 77 -3.61 7.75 -5.70
N LEU A 78 -4.28 6.60 -5.54
CA LEU A 78 -4.45 5.61 -6.59
C LEU A 78 -5.22 6.17 -7.80
N CYS A 79 -6.30 6.90 -7.55
CA CYS A 79 -7.08 7.57 -8.59
C CYS A 79 -6.23 8.62 -9.32
N VAL A 80 -5.53 9.49 -8.59
CA VAL A 80 -4.70 10.53 -9.20
C VAL A 80 -3.56 9.92 -10.02
N VAL A 81 -2.90 8.89 -9.51
CA VAL A 81 -1.80 8.21 -10.24
C VAL A 81 -2.31 7.52 -11.51
N SER A 82 -3.51 6.93 -11.47
CA SER A 82 -4.11 6.21 -12.59
C SER A 82 -4.61 7.12 -13.70
N PHE A 83 -5.26 8.23 -13.33
CA PHE A 83 -6.02 9.05 -14.29
C PHE A 83 -5.37 10.41 -14.60
N SER A 84 -4.47 10.91 -13.75
CA SER A 84 -3.85 12.22 -14.00
C SER A 84 -2.75 12.15 -15.05
N ARG A 85 -2.82 13.05 -16.02
CA ARG A 85 -1.75 13.28 -17.00
C ARG A 85 -0.60 14.12 -16.43
N SER A 86 -0.84 14.87 -15.35
CA SER A 86 0.15 15.75 -14.75
C SER A 86 1.11 14.96 -13.85
N ARG A 87 2.39 14.90 -14.24
CA ARG A 87 3.44 14.25 -13.43
C ARG A 87 3.56 14.86 -12.04
N LYS A 88 3.45 16.19 -11.92
CA LYS A 88 3.50 16.89 -10.63
C LYS A 88 2.36 16.44 -9.71
N ALA A 89 1.15 16.30 -10.26
CA ALA A 89 0.00 15.82 -9.49
C ALA A 89 0.18 14.37 -9.03
N ARG A 90 0.71 13.49 -9.89
CA ARG A 90 1.01 12.10 -9.51
C ARG A 90 2.06 12.01 -8.39
N PHE A 91 3.13 12.79 -8.49
CA PHE A 91 4.13 12.85 -7.43
C PHE A 91 3.57 13.38 -6.11
N ALA A 92 2.78 14.46 -6.17
CA ALA A 92 2.15 15.02 -4.98
C ALA A 92 1.21 13.99 -4.33
N ALA A 93 0.40 13.28 -5.14
CA ALA A 93 -0.45 12.20 -4.67
C ALA A 93 0.31 11.05 -4.01
N LEU A 94 1.43 10.60 -4.61
CA LEU A 94 2.28 9.56 -4.02
C LEU A 94 2.92 10.04 -2.70
N ALA A 95 3.33 11.30 -2.63
CA ALA A 95 3.87 11.88 -1.41
C ALA A 95 2.82 11.97 -0.30
N ILE A 96 1.60 12.42 -0.62
CA ILE A 96 0.48 12.44 0.32
C ILE A 96 0.14 11.02 0.79
N GLY A 97 0.04 10.07 -0.14
CA GLY A 97 -0.22 8.67 0.19
C GLY A 97 0.85 8.05 1.09
N PHE A 98 2.11 8.44 0.91
CA PHE A 98 3.21 8.02 1.78
C PHE A 98 3.16 8.68 3.17
N LEU A 99 2.84 9.97 3.24
CA LEU A 99 2.88 10.75 4.48
C LEU A 99 1.62 10.57 5.34
N ALA A 100 0.49 10.18 4.77
CA ALA A 100 -0.76 10.01 5.52
C ALA A 100 -0.63 8.99 6.67
N PRO A 101 -0.06 7.78 6.48
CA PRO A 101 0.20 6.87 7.60
C PRO A 101 1.15 7.44 8.66
N VAL A 102 2.18 8.19 8.25
CA VAL A 102 3.11 8.83 9.19
C VAL A 102 2.41 9.89 10.04
N HIS A 103 1.45 10.61 9.47
CA HIS A 103 0.68 11.61 10.19
C HIS A 103 -0.33 10.97 11.15
N GLY A 104 -1.01 9.89 10.75
CA GLY A 104 -2.03 9.22 11.57
C GLY A 104 -1.46 8.30 12.66
N LEU A 105 -0.38 7.58 12.37
CA LEU A 105 0.19 6.55 13.25
C LEU A 105 1.61 6.90 13.75
N GLY A 106 2.13 8.07 13.39
CA GLY A 106 3.41 8.59 13.86
C GLY A 106 4.64 8.17 13.05
N VAL A 107 5.79 8.70 13.44
CA VAL A 107 7.09 8.52 12.76
C VAL A 107 7.56 7.06 12.74
N VAL A 108 7.09 6.25 13.69
CA VAL A 108 7.36 4.80 13.74
C VAL A 108 6.96 4.10 12.43
N MET A 109 5.98 4.65 11.70
CA MET A 109 5.56 4.12 10.40
C MET A 109 6.65 4.11 9.34
N LEU A 110 7.68 4.97 9.45
CA LEU A 110 8.84 4.91 8.56
C LEU A 110 9.58 3.58 8.74
N TRP A 111 9.79 3.14 9.98
CA TRP A 111 10.40 1.84 10.27
C TRP A 111 9.47 0.70 9.89
N VAL A 112 8.18 0.79 10.25
CA VAL A 112 7.17 -0.21 9.89
C VAL A 112 7.15 -0.41 8.38
N SER A 113 7.21 0.65 7.57
CA SER A 113 7.22 0.51 6.11
C SER A 113 8.35 -0.38 5.60
N VAL A 114 9.54 -0.31 6.21
CA VAL A 114 10.69 -1.15 5.80
C VAL A 114 10.51 -2.60 6.20
N VAL A 115 9.96 -2.87 7.39
CA VAL A 115 9.80 -4.23 7.92
C VAL A 115 8.46 -4.88 7.56
N SER A 116 7.49 -4.12 7.04
CA SER A 116 6.15 -4.58 6.65
C SER A 116 6.15 -5.85 5.79
N PRO A 117 7.01 -6.01 4.77
CA PRO A 117 7.04 -7.26 3.98
C PRO A 117 7.35 -8.49 4.84
N LEU A 118 8.28 -8.36 5.80
CA LEU A 118 8.65 -9.44 6.70
C LEU A 118 7.52 -9.74 7.69
N ILE A 119 6.89 -8.69 8.23
CA ILE A 119 5.73 -8.82 9.12
C ILE A 119 4.61 -9.60 8.43
N VAL A 120 4.23 -9.20 7.20
CA VAL A 120 3.17 -9.87 6.45
C VAL A 120 3.55 -11.30 6.10
N PHE A 121 4.80 -11.55 5.75
CA PHE A 121 5.28 -12.92 5.50
C PHE A 121 5.13 -13.81 6.74
N ASN A 122 5.57 -13.34 7.92
CA ASN A 122 5.45 -14.10 9.17
C ASN A 122 3.98 -14.35 9.56
N MET A 123 3.11 -13.35 9.35
CA MET A 123 1.68 -13.48 9.57
C MET A 123 1.07 -14.54 8.65
N LEU A 124 1.38 -14.51 7.35
CA LEU A 124 0.89 -15.50 6.39
C LEU A 124 1.44 -16.91 6.67
N ALA A 125 2.63 -17.00 7.27
CA ALA A 125 3.21 -18.25 7.72
C ALA A 125 2.61 -18.78 9.05
N GLY A 126 1.67 -18.05 9.68
CA GLY A 126 1.10 -18.42 10.98
C GLY A 126 2.12 -18.40 12.11
N GLN A 127 3.12 -17.53 12.03
CA GLN A 127 4.22 -17.42 13.00
C GLN A 127 4.05 -16.24 13.96
N VAL A 128 2.87 -15.61 13.97
CA VAL A 128 2.55 -14.48 14.84
C VAL A 128 1.70 -14.93 16.02
N ASP A 129 1.80 -14.20 17.12
CA ASP A 129 1.05 -14.40 18.36
C ASP A 129 -0.31 -13.68 18.31
N GLY A 130 -1.16 -13.92 19.32
CA GLY A 130 -2.43 -13.20 19.48
C GLY A 130 -2.25 -11.69 19.66
N GLU A 131 -1.20 -11.29 20.39
CA GLU A 131 -0.82 -9.88 20.62
C GLU A 131 -0.68 -9.12 19.30
N PHE A 132 -0.05 -9.73 18.30
CA PHE A 132 0.07 -9.15 16.96
C PHE A 132 -1.27 -8.67 16.38
N TYR A 133 -2.32 -9.47 16.52
CA TYR A 133 -3.64 -9.16 15.98
C TYR A 133 -4.39 -8.13 16.83
N VAL A 134 -4.27 -8.23 18.15
CA VAL A 134 -4.95 -7.32 19.10
C VAL A 134 -4.38 -5.91 19.03
N GLU A 135 -3.07 -5.76 18.83
CA GLU A 135 -2.39 -4.47 18.71
C GLU A 135 -2.52 -3.81 17.33
N SER A 136 -3.42 -4.30 16.47
CA SER A 136 -3.62 -3.73 15.13
C SER A 136 -2.37 -3.75 14.24
N LEU A 137 -1.40 -4.61 14.53
CA LEU A 137 -0.17 -4.73 13.71
C LEU A 137 -0.43 -5.16 12.26
N PRO A 138 -1.46 -5.97 11.91
CA PRO A 138 -1.79 -6.22 10.50
C PRO A 138 -2.19 -4.93 9.75
N GLN A 139 -2.91 -4.00 10.40
CA GLN A 139 -3.30 -2.72 9.79
C GLN A 139 -2.08 -1.81 9.63
N ALA A 140 -1.20 -1.75 10.63
CA ALA A 140 0.06 -1.03 10.54
C ALA A 140 0.96 -1.61 9.43
N ALA A 141 1.06 -2.94 9.34
CA ALA A 141 1.83 -3.62 8.29
C ALA A 141 1.27 -3.30 6.89
N ALA A 142 -0.05 -3.31 6.71
CA ALA A 142 -0.72 -2.90 5.48
C ALA A 142 -0.44 -1.44 5.11
N ALA A 143 -0.53 -0.52 6.07
CA ALA A 143 -0.19 0.89 5.87
C ALA A 143 1.29 1.06 5.48
N GLY A 144 2.20 0.30 6.07
CA GLY A 144 3.61 0.29 5.69
C GLY A 144 3.86 -0.29 4.28
N LEU A 145 3.13 -1.33 3.87
CA LEU A 145 3.17 -1.83 2.48
C LEU A 145 2.66 -0.78 1.48
N TRP A 146 1.62 -0.02 1.85
CA TRP A 146 1.13 1.10 1.04
C TRP A 146 2.21 2.19 0.87
N MET A 147 2.90 2.55 1.95
CA MET A 147 4.04 3.48 1.89
C MET A 147 5.14 2.98 0.95
N LEU A 148 5.52 1.69 1.03
CA LEU A 148 6.49 1.10 0.11
C LEU A 148 6.02 1.17 -1.34
N LEU A 149 4.75 0.86 -1.61
CA LEU A 149 4.17 0.96 -2.95
C LEU A 149 4.27 2.39 -3.48
N CYS A 150 3.92 3.39 -2.66
CA CYS A 150 4.08 4.80 -3.02
C CYS A 150 5.54 5.15 -3.35
N ALA A 151 6.50 4.69 -2.54
CA ALA A 151 7.92 4.95 -2.75
C ALA A 151 8.44 4.31 -4.04
N VAL A 152 8.08 3.06 -4.33
CA VAL A 152 8.44 2.35 -5.57
C VAL A 152 7.91 3.09 -6.80
N HIS A 153 6.64 3.52 -6.76
CA HIS A 153 6.04 4.28 -7.86
C HIS A 153 6.67 5.67 -8.02
N ALA A 154 7.01 6.35 -6.92
CA ALA A 154 7.71 7.63 -6.98
C ALA A 154 9.11 7.46 -7.60
N GLY A 155 9.86 6.43 -7.19
CA GLY A 155 11.17 6.09 -7.77
C GLY A 155 11.10 5.85 -9.28
N ARG A 156 10.09 5.11 -9.74
CA ARG A 156 9.83 4.90 -11.17
C ARG A 156 9.60 6.22 -11.91
N GLU A 157 8.74 7.10 -11.38
CA GLU A 157 8.49 8.40 -12.01
C GLU A 157 9.78 9.25 -12.10
N VAL A 158 10.68 9.17 -11.10
CA VAL A 158 11.99 9.84 -11.14
C VAL A 158 12.88 9.25 -12.22
N MET A 159 12.93 7.92 -12.34
CA MET A 159 13.72 7.24 -13.39
C MET A 159 13.24 7.62 -14.79
N LEU A 160 11.92 7.67 -15.01
CA LEU A 160 11.33 8.10 -16.29
C LEU A 160 11.65 9.56 -16.61
N LEU A 161 11.71 10.43 -15.60
CA LEU A 161 12.13 11.82 -15.79
C LEU A 161 13.59 11.92 -16.20
N ARG A 162 14.48 11.15 -15.57
CA ARG A 162 15.91 11.13 -15.91
C ARG A 162 16.12 10.63 -17.34
N ALA A 163 15.48 9.52 -17.72
CA ALA A 163 15.56 8.97 -19.07
C ALA A 163 15.08 9.94 -20.15
N ALA A 164 13.99 10.69 -19.90
CA ALA A 164 13.48 11.69 -20.83
C ALA A 164 14.45 12.86 -21.02
N LYS A 165 15.09 13.33 -19.93
CA LYS A 165 16.09 14.40 -20.01
C LYS A 165 17.34 13.97 -20.79
N THR A 166 17.81 12.74 -20.62
CA THR A 166 18.97 12.22 -21.36
C THR A 166 18.70 12.18 -22.86
N ARG A 167 17.55 11.64 -23.28
CA ARG A 167 17.18 11.58 -24.70
C ARG A 167 17.02 12.96 -25.35
N ALA A 168 16.47 13.92 -24.61
CA ALA A 168 16.35 15.29 -25.09
C ALA A 168 17.73 15.95 -25.31
N LYS A 169 18.73 15.61 -24.49
CA LYS A 169 20.10 16.10 -24.64
C LYS A 169 20.78 15.49 -25.87
N GLU A 170 20.59 14.20 -26.13
CA GLU A 170 21.13 13.50 -27.30
C GLU A 170 20.56 14.02 -28.63
N GLN A 171 19.30 14.46 -28.66
CA GLN A 171 18.68 15.05 -29.85
C GLN A 171 19.11 16.50 -30.12
N ALA A 172 19.73 17.16 -29.14
CA ALA A 172 20.19 18.54 -29.25
C ALA A 172 21.68 18.65 -29.64
N THR A 173 22.40 17.52 -29.69
CA THR A 173 23.77 17.36 -30.17
C THR A 173 23.79 16.74 -31.56
#